data_AF-A0A1N7UDH0-F1
#
_entry.id   AF-A0A1N7UDH0-F1
#
_cell.length_a   1.000
_cell.length_b   1.000
_cell.length_c   1.000
_cell.angle_alpha   90.00
_cell.angle_beta   90.00
_cell.angle_gamma   90.00
#
_symmetry.space_group_name_H-M   'P 1'
#
loop_
_entity.id
_entity.type
_entity.pdbx_description
1 polymer ?
#
loop_
_entity_poly.entity_id
_entity_poly.type
_entity_poly.pdbx_seq_one_letter_code
_entity_poly.pdbx_strand_id
1 'polypeptide(L)'
;MEKVDDLTREKLREWQMRRLEIKDRIQSHPEQTLELSRVLDLMDDEHAEILSQAEMIRSADAAHEPAPPAVAVPPPLTGAYTLQLNVAAQSAEDLRRLLDMAVFELQQQVNAMAAKADAGPHCGGMSGSLGEYRFELGGQGNA
;
A
#
# COMPACT_ATOMS: atom_id res chain seq x y z
N MET A 1 12.82 3.80 10.25
CA MET A 1 11.58 4.59 10.09
C MET A 1 10.30 3.76 10.17
N GLU A 2 10.20 2.56 9.56
CA GLU A 2 8.97 1.72 9.49
C GLU A 2 7.95 1.81 10.65
N LYS A 3 8.40 1.72 11.90
CA LYS A 3 7.52 1.74 13.09
C LYS A 3 6.54 2.93 13.15
N VAL A 4 6.86 4.07 12.53
CA VAL A 4 5.99 5.26 12.51
C VAL A 4 4.90 5.14 11.43
N ASP A 5 5.25 4.58 10.27
CA ASP A 5 4.27 4.22 9.24
C ASP A 5 3.36 3.08 9.71
N ASP A 6 3.90 2.08 10.43
CA ASP A 6 3.08 1.01 11.01
C ASP A 6 2.09 1.55 12.06
N LEU A 7 2.51 2.47 12.94
CA LEU A 7 1.61 3.13 13.89
C LEU A 7 0.52 3.94 13.18
N THR A 8 0.88 4.63 12.09
CA THR A 8 -0.07 5.37 11.25
C THR A 8 -1.09 4.44 10.58
N ARG A 9 -0.63 3.30 10.05
CA ARG A 9 -1.46 2.27 9.41
C ARG A 9 -2.33 1.53 10.42
N GLU A 10 -1.85 1.33 11.64
CA GLU A 10 -2.63 0.78 12.76
C GLU A 10 -3.77 1.72 13.13
N LYS A 11 -3.48 3.01 13.39
CA LYS A 11 -4.52 4.02 13.64
C LYS A 11 -5.55 4.13 12.52
N LEU A 12 -5.13 4.04 11.26
CA LEU A 12 -6.05 4.04 10.12
C LEU A 12 -6.99 2.83 10.13
N ARG A 13 -6.50 1.64 10.51
CA ARG A 13 -7.33 0.43 10.65
C ARG A 13 -8.28 0.50 11.85
N GLU A 14 -7.81 0.99 12.99
CA GLU A 14 -8.65 1.22 14.17
C GLU A 14 -9.78 2.20 13.85
N TRP A 15 -9.47 3.29 13.14
CA TRP A 15 -10.45 4.27 12.68
C TRP A 15 -11.48 3.64 11.72
N GLN A 16 -11.04 2.85 10.74
CA GLN A 16 -11.92 2.12 9.84
C GLN A 16 -12.87 1.15 10.58
N MET A 17 -12.37 0.49 11.63
CA MET A 17 -13.18 -0.42 12.47
C MET A 17 -14.23 0.36 13.27
N ARG A 18 -13.83 1.41 13.99
CA ARG A 18 -14.77 2.26 14.77
C ARG A 18 -15.86 2.88 13.89
N ARG A 19 -15.51 3.28 12.65
CA ARG A 19 -16.47 3.83 11.68
C ARG A 19 -17.51 2.81 11.24
N LEU A 20 -17.11 1.53 11.14
CA LEU A 20 -18.02 0.42 10.84
C LEU A 20 -18.96 0.16 12.03
N GLU A 21 -18.43 0.13 13.26
CA GLU A 21 -19.21 -0.05 14.49
C GLU A 21 -20.24 1.08 14.70
N ILE A 22 -19.88 2.33 14.41
CA ILE A 22 -20.82 3.46 14.51
C ILE A 22 -21.89 3.39 13.41
N LYS A 23 -21.54 2.95 12.19
CA LYS A 23 -22.53 2.67 11.14
C LYS A 23 -23.51 1.57 11.53
N ASP A 24 -23.02 0.48 12.14
CA ASP A 24 -23.86 -0.60 12.65
C ASP A 24 -24.79 -0.12 13.76
N ARG A 25 -24.29 0.70 14.68
CA ARG A 25 -25.12 1.35 15.72
C ARG A 25 -26.18 2.29 15.15
N ILE A 26 -25.92 3.01 14.05
CA ILE A 26 -26.95 3.82 13.36
C ILE A 26 -28.05 2.93 12.78
N GLN A 27 -27.69 1.78 12.20
CA GLN A 27 -28.67 0.82 11.67
C GLN A 27 -29.50 0.16 12.78
N SER A 28 -28.87 -0.12 13.93
CA SER A 28 -29.52 -0.75 15.10
C SER A 28 -30.34 0.22 15.94
N HIS A 29 -29.93 1.49 16.03
CA HIS A 29 -30.55 2.54 16.84
C HIS A 29 -30.84 3.81 16.01
N PRO A 30 -31.88 3.78 15.15
CA PRO A 30 -32.23 4.93 14.32
C PRO A 30 -32.60 6.16 15.15
N GLU A 31 -33.05 5.99 16.40
CA GLU A 31 -33.30 7.10 17.35
C GLU A 31 -32.03 7.91 17.70
N GLN A 32 -30.83 7.31 17.62
CA GLN A 32 -29.55 7.98 17.91
C GLN A 32 -28.83 8.47 16.64
N THR A 33 -29.44 8.34 15.45
CA THR A 33 -28.82 8.69 14.15
C THR A 33 -28.21 10.10 14.13
N LEU A 34 -28.88 11.10 14.69
CA LEU A 34 -28.39 12.50 14.70
C LEU A 34 -27.21 12.73 15.65
N GLU A 35 -27.00 11.88 16.64
CA GLU A 35 -25.84 11.94 17.54
C GLU A 35 -24.68 11.13 16.93
N LEU A 36 -24.97 9.91 16.48
CA LEU A 36 -23.99 9.04 15.82
C LEU A 36 -23.47 9.62 14.49
N SER A 37 -24.29 10.36 13.74
CA SER A 37 -23.83 11.11 12.55
C SER A 37 -22.80 12.18 12.94
N ARG A 38 -23.03 12.93 14.02
CA ARG A 38 -22.06 13.93 14.51
C ARG A 38 -20.75 13.30 15.01
N VAL A 39 -20.81 12.05 15.50
CA VAL A 39 -19.59 11.28 15.79
C VAL A 39 -18.88 10.85 14.49
N LEU A 40 -19.60 10.50 13.42
CA LEU A 40 -19.00 10.23 12.11
C LEU A 40 -18.35 11.48 11.50
N ASP A 41 -18.99 12.65 11.58
CA ASP A 41 -18.42 13.91 11.09
C ASP A 41 -17.10 14.23 11.83
N LEU A 42 -17.09 14.13 13.17
CA LEU A 42 -15.87 14.29 13.98
C LEU A 42 -14.80 13.24 13.65
N MET A 43 -15.19 12.00 13.35
CA MET A 43 -14.25 10.98 12.91
C MET A 43 -13.64 11.29 11.53
N ASP A 44 -14.39 11.86 10.59
CA ASP A 44 -13.83 12.25 9.29
C ASP A 44 -12.82 13.41 9.45
N ASP A 45 -12.96 14.29 10.46
CA ASP A 45 -11.91 15.24 10.90
C ASP A 45 -10.68 14.52 11.50
N GLU A 46 -10.86 13.57 12.44
CA GLU A 46 -9.75 12.77 13.01
C GLU A 46 -8.95 12.03 11.92
N HIS A 47 -9.62 11.56 10.86
CA HIS A 47 -8.97 10.93 9.71
C HIS A 47 -8.14 11.93 8.88
N ALA A 48 -8.63 13.16 8.70
CA ALA A 48 -7.86 14.22 8.07
C ALA A 48 -6.61 14.57 8.90
N GLU A 49 -6.70 14.58 10.23
CA GLU A 49 -5.56 14.78 11.12
C GLU A 49 -4.54 13.62 11.07
N ILE A 50 -4.98 12.37 10.98
CA ILE A 50 -4.09 11.20 10.81
C ILE A 50 -3.34 11.29 9.48
N LEU A 51 -4.04 11.62 8.39
CA LEU A 51 -3.40 11.79 7.06
C LEU A 51 -2.45 13.00 7.04
N SER A 52 -2.85 14.12 7.64
CA SER A 52 -2.02 15.33 7.72
C SER A 52 -0.75 15.11 8.55
N GLN A 53 -0.83 14.38 9.67
CA GLN A 53 0.35 13.95 10.42
C GLN A 53 1.23 13.00 9.59
N ALA A 54 0.65 12.02 8.90
CA ALA A 54 1.40 11.11 8.03
C ALA A 54 2.10 11.83 6.87
N GLU A 55 1.49 12.89 6.33
CA GLU A 55 2.08 13.74 5.30
C GLU A 55 3.17 14.65 5.90
N MET A 56 2.89 15.33 7.01
CA MET A 56 3.86 16.19 7.71
C MET A 56 5.11 15.42 8.15
N ILE A 57 4.98 14.18 8.63
CA ILE A 57 6.13 13.32 8.97
C ILE A 57 6.97 13.02 7.73
N ARG A 58 6.34 12.69 6.60
CA ARG A 58 7.04 12.45 5.31
C ARG A 58 7.66 13.73 4.72
N SER A 59 7.03 14.89 4.90
CA SER A 59 7.57 16.18 4.44
C SER A 59 8.67 16.74 5.35
N ALA A 60 8.61 16.50 6.66
CA ALA A 60 9.65 16.90 7.60
C ALA A 60 10.96 16.11 7.38
N ASP A 61 10.84 14.82 7.03
CA ASP A 61 11.98 13.98 6.63
C ASP A 61 12.64 14.51 5.34
N ALA A 62 11.82 14.93 4.37
CA ALA A 62 12.29 15.52 3.11
C ALA A 62 12.90 16.94 3.23
N ALA A 63 12.72 17.63 4.37
CA ALA A 63 13.17 19.01 4.55
C ALA A 63 14.64 19.15 5.00
N HIS A 64 15.38 18.04 5.16
CA HIS A 64 16.79 18.06 5.57
C HIS A 64 17.80 18.16 4.41
N GLU A 65 17.34 18.16 3.15
CA GLU A 65 18.22 18.19 1.96
C GLU A 65 18.00 19.47 1.11
N PRO A 66 19.06 20.16 0.65
CA PRO A 66 18.92 21.40 -0.11
C PRO A 66 18.58 21.16 -1.59
N ALA A 67 17.56 21.86 -2.09
CA ALA A 67 17.12 21.86 -3.50
C ALA A 67 18.02 22.74 -4.42
N PRO A 68 17.84 22.79 -5.76
CA PRO A 68 17.05 21.96 -6.69
C PRO A 68 17.99 21.29 -7.76
N PRO A 69 17.61 20.88 -9.00
CA PRO A 69 16.30 20.80 -9.68
C PRO A 69 16.04 19.51 -10.51
N ALA A 70 14.98 19.56 -11.34
CA ALA A 70 14.68 18.77 -12.54
C ALA A 70 14.18 17.31 -12.40
N VAL A 71 12.90 17.14 -12.80
CA VAL A 71 12.17 15.88 -13.07
C VAL A 71 12.10 14.90 -11.91
N ALA A 72 10.99 14.96 -11.17
CA ALA A 72 10.68 14.02 -10.10
C ALA A 72 10.43 12.59 -10.63
N VAL A 73 11.48 11.77 -10.61
CA VAL A 73 11.32 10.33 -10.37
C VAL A 73 11.17 10.18 -8.86
N PRO A 74 10.10 9.54 -8.32
CA PRO A 74 10.01 9.31 -6.89
C PRO A 74 11.22 8.48 -6.44
N PRO A 75 11.89 8.83 -5.32
CA PRO A 75 13.01 8.03 -4.83
C PRO A 75 12.51 6.60 -4.61
N PRO A 76 13.27 5.57 -5.04
CA PRO A 76 12.86 4.19 -4.82
C PRO A 76 12.71 3.99 -3.31
N LEU A 77 11.61 3.36 -2.90
CA LEU A 77 11.40 2.96 -1.51
C LEU A 77 12.58 2.08 -1.09
N THR A 78 13.52 2.63 -0.32
CA THR A 78 14.78 1.97 0.06
C THR A 78 14.59 0.92 1.17
N GLY A 79 13.57 0.08 1.02
CA GLY A 79 13.52 -1.22 1.67
C GLY A 79 14.49 -2.18 0.99
N ALA A 80 14.93 -3.22 1.70
CA ALA A 80 15.90 -4.20 1.18
C ALA A 80 15.41 -4.98 -0.07
N TYR A 81 14.12 -4.89 -0.39
CA TYR A 81 13.48 -5.50 -1.55
C TYR A 81 12.66 -4.45 -2.31
N THR A 82 12.96 -4.29 -3.60
CA THR A 82 12.18 -3.47 -4.55
C THR A 82 11.42 -4.39 -5.50
N LEU A 83 10.13 -4.12 -5.69
CA LEU A 83 9.28 -4.79 -6.66
C LEU A 83 8.83 -3.79 -7.72
N GLN A 84 9.00 -4.15 -8.99
CA GLN A 84 8.31 -3.51 -10.11
C GLN A 84 7.40 -4.55 -10.78
N LEU A 85 6.12 -4.21 -10.99
CA LEU A 85 5.14 -5.05 -11.66
C LEU A 85 4.48 -4.24 -12.78
N ASN A 86 4.64 -4.69 -14.01
CA ASN A 86 4.01 -4.12 -15.20
C ASN A 86 2.95 -5.12 -15.70
N VAL A 87 1.72 -4.66 -15.93
CA VAL A 87 0.61 -5.48 -16.41
C VAL A 87 -0.11 -4.76 -17.56
N ALA A 88 -0.31 -5.44 -18.67
CA ALA A 88 -1.09 -4.98 -19.80
C ALA A 88 -2.19 -6.00 -20.12
N ALA A 89 -3.45 -5.55 -20.10
CA ALA A 89 -4.64 -6.37 -20.30
C ALA A 89 -5.62 -5.68 -21.24
N GLN A 90 -6.46 -6.47 -21.92
CA GLN A 90 -7.45 -5.96 -22.88
C GLN A 90 -8.77 -5.53 -22.21
N SER A 91 -9.06 -6.05 -21.02
CA SER A 91 -10.26 -5.73 -20.23
C SER A 91 -9.94 -5.57 -18.74
N ALA A 92 -10.81 -4.89 -17.99
CA ALA A 92 -10.65 -4.75 -16.54
C ALA A 92 -10.77 -6.09 -15.78
N GLU A 93 -11.58 -7.03 -16.26
CA GLU A 93 -11.64 -8.39 -15.72
C GLU A 93 -10.32 -9.16 -15.94
N ASP A 94 -9.74 -9.03 -17.13
CA ASP A 94 -8.47 -9.68 -17.48
C ASP A 94 -7.32 -9.08 -16.65
N LEU A 95 -7.30 -7.74 -16.48
CA LEU A 95 -6.35 -7.05 -15.61
C LEU A 95 -6.40 -7.59 -14.18
N ARG A 96 -7.60 -7.78 -13.63
CA ARG A 96 -7.77 -8.36 -12.30
C ARG A 96 -7.24 -9.79 -12.22
N ARG A 97 -7.55 -10.64 -13.20
CA ARG A 97 -7.05 -12.03 -13.23
C ARG A 97 -5.52 -12.09 -13.35
N LEU A 98 -4.91 -11.24 -14.18
CA LEU A 98 -3.45 -11.15 -14.31
C LEU A 98 -2.81 -10.64 -13.02
N LEU A 99 -3.44 -9.71 -12.29
CA LEU A 99 -2.98 -9.26 -10.97
C LEU A 99 -3.07 -10.37 -9.91
N ASP A 100 -4.20 -11.07 -9.82
CA ASP A 100 -4.38 -12.22 -8.91
C ASP A 100 -3.31 -13.32 -9.18
N MET A 101 -3.02 -13.62 -10.45
CA MET A 101 -1.95 -14.55 -10.85
C MET A 101 -0.54 -14.02 -10.51
N ALA A 102 -0.25 -12.76 -10.85
CA ALA A 102 1.06 -12.15 -10.60
C ALA A 102 1.37 -12.08 -9.10
N VAL A 103 0.38 -11.77 -8.25
CA VAL A 103 0.53 -11.76 -6.79
C VAL A 103 0.76 -13.17 -6.25
N PHE A 104 0.03 -14.18 -6.76
CA PHE A 104 0.24 -15.58 -6.35
C PHE A 104 1.65 -16.07 -6.69
N GLU A 105 2.13 -15.83 -7.91
CA GLU A 105 3.47 -16.23 -8.34
C GLU A 105 4.57 -15.45 -7.62
N LEU A 106 4.39 -14.15 -7.40
CA LEU A 106 5.30 -13.35 -6.58
C LEU A 106 5.38 -13.88 -5.14
N GLN A 107 4.25 -14.23 -4.52
CA GLN A 107 4.23 -14.76 -3.16
C GLN A 107 4.94 -16.12 -3.08
N GLN A 108 4.77 -16.97 -4.09
CA GLN A 108 5.53 -18.23 -4.22
C GLN A 108 7.05 -17.98 -4.35
N GLN A 109 7.48 -16.96 -5.11
CA GLN A 109 8.90 -16.60 -5.23
C GLN A 109 9.47 -16.00 -3.93
N VAL A 110 8.75 -15.11 -3.24
CA VAL A 110 9.18 -14.55 -1.95
C VAL A 110 9.32 -15.66 -0.90
N ASN A 111 8.37 -16.59 -0.84
CA ASN A 111 8.45 -17.76 0.05
C ASN A 111 9.64 -18.68 -0.31
N ALA A 112 9.96 -18.85 -1.60
CA ALA A 112 11.12 -19.62 -2.05
C ALA A 112 12.45 -18.92 -1.72
N MET A 113 12.51 -17.59 -1.84
CA MET A 113 13.68 -16.77 -1.49
C MET A 113 13.95 -16.79 0.02
N ALA A 114 12.90 -16.75 0.84
CA ALA A 114 13.01 -16.94 2.29
C ALA A 114 13.57 -18.34 2.69
N ALA A 115 13.36 -19.35 1.84
CA ALA A 115 13.87 -20.70 2.04
C ALA A 115 15.28 -20.94 1.45
N LYS A 116 15.78 -20.07 0.56
CA LYS A 116 17.11 -20.14 -0.05
C LYS A 116 17.71 -18.75 -0.22
N ALA A 117 18.65 -18.41 0.65
CA ALA A 117 19.29 -17.09 0.72
C ALA A 117 20.23 -16.73 -0.45
N ASP A 118 20.28 -17.54 -1.52
CA ASP A 118 21.14 -17.31 -2.68
C ASP A 118 20.36 -17.57 -3.98
N ALA A 119 19.84 -16.48 -4.53
CA ALA A 119 19.43 -16.33 -5.93
C ALA A 119 19.34 -14.83 -6.24
N GLY A 120 19.81 -14.43 -7.42
CA GLY A 120 19.97 -13.02 -7.83
C GLY A 120 18.64 -12.31 -8.14
N PRO A 121 18.63 -11.33 -9.07
CA PRO A 121 17.39 -10.66 -9.48
C PRO A 121 16.36 -11.68 -10.00
N HIS A 122 15.24 -11.81 -9.29
CA HIS A 122 14.18 -12.73 -9.70
C HIS A 122 13.24 -11.99 -10.65
N CYS A 123 13.39 -12.26 -11.94
CA CYS A 123 12.45 -11.81 -12.96
C CYS A 123 11.42 -12.92 -13.26
N GLY A 124 10.14 -12.57 -13.20
CA GLY A 124 9.03 -13.45 -13.55
C GLY A 124 8.07 -12.74 -14.50
N GLY A 125 7.31 -13.49 -15.27
CA GLY A 125 6.32 -12.90 -16.17
C GLY A 125 5.66 -13.95 -17.05
N MET A 126 4.39 -13.69 -17.36
CA MET A 126 3.60 -14.54 -18.25
C MET A 126 2.99 -13.66 -19.35
N SER A 127 3.09 -14.13 -20.59
CA SER A 127 2.44 -13.52 -21.75
C SER A 127 1.49 -14.56 -22.36
N GLY A 128 0.22 -14.20 -22.53
CA GLY A 128 -0.81 -15.11 -23.01
C GLY A 128 -2.06 -14.36 -23.50
N SER A 129 -3.11 -15.11 -23.80
CA SER A 129 -4.32 -14.57 -24.47
C SER A 129 -5.07 -13.51 -23.64
N LEU A 130 -4.89 -13.48 -22.32
CA LEU A 130 -5.49 -12.49 -21.40
C LEU A 130 -4.72 -11.17 -21.36
N GLY A 131 -3.49 -11.15 -21.89
CA GLY A 131 -2.54 -10.05 -21.78
C GLY A 131 -1.16 -10.52 -21.35
N GLU A 132 -0.30 -9.56 -21.00
CA GLU A 132 1.05 -9.83 -20.51
C GLU A 132 1.28 -9.16 -19.16
N TYR A 133 2.06 -9.82 -18.30
CA TYR A 133 2.62 -9.20 -17.12
C TYR A 133 4.08 -9.59 -16.93
N ARG A 134 4.85 -8.66 -16.37
CA ARG A 134 6.25 -8.85 -15.98
C ARG A 134 6.45 -8.25 -14.62
N PHE A 135 7.13 -8.97 -13.74
CA PHE A 135 7.64 -8.45 -12.49
C PHE A 135 9.14 -8.67 -12.34
N GLU A 136 9.77 -7.71 -11.69
CA GLU A 136 11.20 -7.73 -11.35
C GLU A 136 11.30 -7.50 -9.84
N LEU A 137 11.81 -8.50 -9.13
CA LEU A 137 12.08 -8.45 -7.70
C LEU A 137 13.58 -8.30 -7.48
N GLY A 138 13.99 -7.06 -7.17
CA GLY A 138 15.36 -6.73 -6.81
C GLY A 138 15.54 -6.80 -5.30
N GLY A 139 16.26 -7.81 -4.81
CA GLY A 139 16.87 -7.76 -3.48
C GLY A 139 18.21 -7.03 -3.58
N GLN A 140 18.48 -6.07 -2.70
CA GLN A 140 19.78 -5.40 -2.66
C GLN A 140 20.82 -6.31 -1.99
N GLY A 141 21.29 -7.31 -2.73
CA GLY A 141 22.44 -8.12 -2.36
C GLY A 141 23.68 -7.22 -2.29
N ASN A 142 24.16 -6.97 -1.07
CA ASN A 142 25.38 -6.22 -0.83
C ASN A 142 26.58 -6.99 -1.40
N ALA A 143 27.46 -6.29 -2.13
CA ALA A 143 28.69 -6.85 -2.70
C ALA A 143 29.81 -6.95 -1.66
#